data_AF-A0A3M2A374-F1
#
_entry.id   AF-A0A3M2A374-F1
#
_cell.length_a   1.000
_cell.length_b   1.000
_cell.length_c   1.000
_cell.angle_alpha   90.00
_cell.angle_beta   90.00
_cell.angle_gamma   90.00
#
_symmetry.space_group_name_H-M   'P 1'
#
loop_
_entity.id
_entity.type
_entity.pdbx_description
1 polymer ?
#
loop_
_entity_poly.entity_id
_entity_poly.type
_entity_poly.pdbx_seq_one_letter_code
_entity_poly.pdbx_strand_id
1 'polypeptide(L)'
;MTPAIPLAAILAGGKSRRMGRDKARLEFLGVPLIERVRRVATAVAQKVIVVGGAGYLADKGVPTVPDRFPGASALGGVATALGWAREKLGPGTWVLCLACDLPLVRPELLSLLWDLRDEAQVVVPRVEAGYEPLVAL
;
A
#
# COMPACT_ATOMS: atom_id res chain seq x y z
N MET A 1 21.27 0.58 -0.03
CA MET A 1 20.71 0.72 -1.39
C MET A 1 19.67 1.82 -1.35
N THR A 2 19.67 2.75 -2.31
CA THR A 2 18.66 3.80 -2.38
C THR A 2 17.31 3.18 -2.79
N PRO A 3 16.19 3.51 -2.12
CA PRO A 3 14.86 3.04 -2.53
C PRO A 3 14.55 3.40 -3.99
N ALA A 4 14.16 2.41 -4.79
CA ALA A 4 13.95 2.58 -6.23
C ALA A 4 12.50 2.92 -6.59
N ILE A 5 11.53 2.46 -5.80
CA ILE A 5 10.10 2.68 -6.08
C ILE A 5 9.73 4.13 -5.70
N PRO A 6 9.15 4.93 -6.60
CA PRO A 6 8.82 6.33 -6.28
C PRO A 6 7.82 6.50 -5.14
N LEU A 7 6.75 5.70 -5.15
CA LEU A 7 5.67 5.78 -4.16
C LEU A 7 5.18 4.38 -3.79
N ALA A 8 5.02 4.14 -2.49
CA ALA A 8 4.20 3.05 -1.97
C ALA A 8 2.96 3.63 -1.26
N ALA A 9 1.80 3.08 -1.58
CA ALA A 9 0.52 3.43 -0.98
C ALA A 9 -0.03 2.23 -0.20
N ILE A 10 -0.15 2.38 1.11
CA ILE A 10 -0.74 1.37 1.99
C ILE A 10 -2.23 1.64 2.11
N LEU A 11 -3.04 0.71 1.62
CA LEU A 11 -4.48 0.80 1.57
C LEU A 11 -5.06 0.35 2.92
N ALA A 12 -5.35 1.34 3.76
CA ALA A 12 -5.95 1.16 5.09
C ALA A 12 -7.45 1.48 5.11
N GLY A 13 -8.06 1.69 3.93
CA GLY A 13 -9.47 1.97 3.74
C GLY A 13 -10.33 0.71 3.60
N GLY A 14 -11.64 0.91 3.61
CA GLY A 14 -12.63 -0.16 3.51
C GLY A 14 -13.43 -0.32 4.80
N LYS A 15 -14.75 -0.46 4.67
CA LYS A 15 -15.62 -0.68 5.81
C LYS A 15 -15.30 -2.06 6.39
N SER A 16 -14.52 -2.11 7.47
CA SER A 16 -14.39 -3.26 8.38
C SER A 16 -15.70 -3.57 9.11
N ARG A 17 -16.84 -3.52 8.40
CA ARG A 17 -18.20 -3.78 8.90
C ARG A 17 -18.33 -5.19 9.48
N ARG A 18 -17.54 -6.15 8.99
CA ARG A 18 -17.54 -7.54 9.48
C ARG A 18 -16.71 -7.76 10.75
N MET A 19 -15.81 -6.84 11.10
CA MET A 19 -14.79 -7.04 12.14
C MET A 19 -15.00 -6.18 13.40
N GLY A 20 -15.81 -5.12 13.33
CA GLY A 20 -16.11 -4.26 14.49
C GLY A 20 -14.92 -3.49 15.09
N ARG A 21 -13.70 -3.69 14.59
CA ARG A 21 -12.44 -3.05 15.01
C ARG A 21 -11.67 -2.53 13.80
N ASP A 22 -10.85 -1.50 14.02
CA ASP A 22 -9.92 -0.96 13.02
C ASP A 22 -8.86 -2.02 12.67
N LYS A 23 -9.00 -2.67 11.51
CA LYS A 23 -8.09 -3.71 11.02
C LYS A 23 -6.62 -3.28 10.99
N ALA A 24 -6.36 -1.99 10.78
CA ALA A 24 -4.99 -1.45 10.77
C ALA A 24 -4.28 -1.61 12.11
N ARG A 25 -5.03 -1.75 13.21
CA ARG A 25 -4.52 -1.95 14.57
C ARG A 25 -4.44 -3.42 14.98
N LEU A 26 -4.82 -4.36 14.13
CA LEU A 26 -4.61 -5.77 14.43
C LEU A 26 -3.13 -6.04 14.58
N GLU A 27 -2.77 -6.69 15.68
CA GLU A 27 -1.38 -7.02 15.96
C GLU A 27 -1.06 -8.42 15.45
N PHE A 28 0.12 -8.54 14.86
CA PHE A 28 0.73 -9.82 14.56
C PHE A 28 2.09 -9.87 15.23
N LEU A 29 2.25 -10.80 16.17
CA LEU A 29 3.43 -10.91 17.04
C LEU A 29 3.73 -9.58 17.77
N GLY A 30 2.70 -8.94 18.33
CA GLY A 30 2.83 -7.69 19.11
C GLY A 30 3.11 -6.43 18.31
N VAL A 31 3.03 -6.47 16.97
CA VAL A 31 3.22 -5.30 16.10
C VAL A 31 1.97 -5.09 15.24
N PRO A 32 1.40 -3.87 15.16
CA PRO A 32 0.30 -3.58 14.26
C PRO A 32 0.63 -3.94 12.81
N LEU A 33 -0.27 -4.65 12.11
CA LEU A 33 -0.06 -5.12 10.74
C LEU A 33 0.36 -4.00 9.80
N ILE A 34 -0.33 -2.86 9.86
CA ILE A 34 -0.01 -1.71 9.01
C ILE A 34 1.41 -1.17 9.24
N GLU A 35 1.90 -1.26 10.48
CA GLU A 35 3.26 -0.83 10.83
C GLU A 35 4.30 -1.80 10.27
N ARG A 36 3.99 -3.11 10.24
CA ARG A 36 4.84 -4.11 9.58
C ARG A 36 4.94 -3.82 8.08
N VAL A 37 3.79 -3.63 7.42
CA VAL A 37 3.73 -3.30 5.98
C VAL A 37 4.46 -1.98 5.70
N ARG A 38 4.29 -0.96 6.56
CA ARG A 38 4.99 0.32 6.44
C ARG A 38 6.50 0.17 6.48
N ARG A 39 7.04 -0.61 7.43
CA ARG A 39 8.49 -0.86 7.52
C ARG A 39 9.03 -1.52 6.25
N VAL A 40 8.30 -2.49 5.71
CA VAL A 40 8.66 -3.17 4.46
C VAL A 40 8.59 -2.19 3.28
N ALA A 41 7.54 -1.38 3.17
CA ALA A 41 7.39 -0.37 2.13
C ALA A 41 8.50 0.70 2.19
N THR A 42 8.85 1.18 3.38
CA THR A 42 9.93 2.17 3.57
C THR A 42 11.30 1.64 3.15
N ALA A 43 11.52 0.33 3.18
CA ALA A 43 12.78 -0.26 2.73
C ALA A 43 12.97 -0.20 1.19
N VAL A 44 11.87 -0.11 0.42
CA VAL A 44 11.90 -0.21 -1.05
C VAL A 44 11.40 1.05 -1.78
N ALA A 45 10.61 1.89 -1.11
CA ALA A 45 10.02 3.09 -1.69
C ALA A 45 10.57 4.40 -1.12
N GLN A 46 10.74 5.39 -1.99
CA GLN A 46 11.22 6.73 -1.65
C GLN A 46 10.19 7.50 -0.80
N LYS A 47 8.91 7.26 -1.06
CA LYS A 47 7.81 7.82 -0.29
C LYS A 47 6.78 6.76 0.05
N VAL A 48 6.28 6.80 1.28
CA VAL A 48 5.20 5.93 1.75
C VAL A 48 4.04 6.81 2.19
N ILE A 49 2.85 6.51 1.70
CA ILE A 49 1.60 7.13 2.12
C ILE A 49 0.63 6.06 2.61
N VAL A 50 -0.33 6.46 3.42
CA VAL A 50 -1.46 5.63 3.84
C VAL A 50 -2.73 6.21 3.24
N VAL A 51 -3.54 5.38 2.58
CA VAL A 51 -4.79 5.82 1.94
C VAL A 51 -5.99 5.29 2.72
N GLY A 52 -6.93 6.18 3.03
CA GLY A 52 -8.16 5.87 3.76
C GLY A 52 -8.01 5.96 5.28
N GLY A 53 -7.94 4.81 5.94
CA GLY A 53 -7.95 4.68 7.41
C GLY A 53 -6.58 4.88 8.09
N ALA A 54 -6.50 4.51 9.38
CA ALA A 54 -5.32 4.62 10.23
C ALA A 54 -4.83 6.05 10.52
N GLY A 55 -5.75 6.97 10.84
CA GLY A 55 -5.43 8.37 11.18
C GLY A 55 -4.39 8.54 12.30
N TYR A 56 -4.25 7.56 13.21
CA TYR A 56 -3.21 7.58 14.24
C TYR A 56 -1.77 7.52 13.70
N LEU A 57 -1.58 7.11 12.44
CA LEU A 57 -0.28 7.16 11.77
C LEU A 57 0.07 8.59 11.34
N ALA A 58 -0.92 9.47 11.16
CA ALA A 58 -0.67 10.90 10.96
C ALA A 58 0.04 11.52 12.17
N ASP A 59 -0.36 11.12 13.38
CA ASP A 59 0.31 11.53 14.64
C ASP A 59 1.77 11.05 14.72
N LYS A 60 2.13 10.02 13.93
CA LYS A 60 3.50 9.51 13.78
C LYS A 60 4.25 10.11 12.58
N GLY A 61 3.70 11.16 11.97
CA GLY A 61 4.30 11.85 10.82
C GLY A 61 4.19 11.10 9.50
N VAL A 62 3.39 10.04 9.41
CA VAL A 62 3.16 9.32 8.15
C VAL A 62 2.08 10.05 7.35
N PRO A 63 2.33 10.44 6.08
CA PRO A 63 1.32 11.11 5.28
C PRO A 63 0.08 10.23 5.07
N THR A 64 -1.06 10.68 5.57
CA THR A 64 -2.36 10.01 5.39
C THR A 64 -3.21 10.77 4.36
N VAL A 65 -3.75 10.06 3.39
CA VAL A 65 -4.57 10.59 2.31
C VAL A 65 -5.99 10.05 2.46
N PRO A 66 -7.01 10.90 2.66
CA PRO A 66 -8.41 10.46 2.69
C PRO A 66 -8.79 9.79 1.36
N ASP A 67 -9.52 8.67 1.45
CA ASP A 67 -10.04 7.98 0.26
C ASP A 67 -11.07 8.86 -0.44
N ARG A 68 -10.82 9.19 -1.72
CA ARG A 68 -11.69 10.03 -2.55
C ARG A 68 -12.98 9.32 -2.95
N PHE A 69 -13.00 7.99 -2.89
CA PHE A 69 -14.12 7.16 -3.33
C PHE A 69 -14.61 6.25 -2.18
N PRO A 70 -15.10 6.84 -1.07
CA PRO A 70 -15.45 6.08 0.12
C PRO A 70 -16.51 5.03 -0.18
N GLY A 71 -16.17 3.75 0.08
CA GLY A 71 -17.06 2.62 -0.14
C GLY A 71 -16.91 1.92 -1.49
N ALA A 72 -16.06 2.42 -2.39
CA ALA A 72 -15.75 1.80 -3.68
C ALA A 72 -14.76 0.62 -3.59
N SER A 73 -14.74 -0.10 -2.46
CA SER A 73 -13.79 -1.19 -2.16
C SER A 73 -12.31 -0.77 -2.24
N ALA A 74 -11.40 -1.73 -2.44
CA ALA A 74 -9.97 -1.45 -2.55
C ALA A 74 -9.62 -0.59 -3.78
N LEU A 75 -10.42 -0.66 -4.85
CA LEU A 75 -10.24 0.16 -6.06
C LEU A 75 -10.31 1.66 -5.79
N GLY A 76 -11.16 2.10 -4.85
CA GLY A 76 -11.21 3.51 -4.43
C GLY A 76 -9.88 3.99 -3.83
N GLY A 77 -9.26 3.14 -3.02
CA GLY A 77 -7.93 3.36 -2.47
C GLY A 77 -6.85 3.44 -3.54
N VAL A 78 -6.84 2.51 -4.50
CA VAL A 78 -5.91 2.51 -5.64
C VAL A 78 -6.06 3.78 -6.49
N ALA A 79 -7.30 4.14 -6.85
CA ALA A 79 -7.58 5.34 -7.63
C ALA A 79 -7.14 6.61 -6.89
N THR A 80 -7.34 6.66 -5.57
CA THR A 80 -6.86 7.76 -4.72
C THR A 80 -5.33 7.84 -4.71
N ALA A 81 -4.63 6.70 -4.58
CA ALA A 81 -3.18 6.64 -4.60
C ALA A 81 -2.59 7.13 -5.92
N LEU A 82 -3.11 6.65 -7.05
CA LEU A 82 -2.70 7.07 -8.39
C LEU A 82 -2.97 8.56 -8.64
N GLY A 83 -4.14 9.06 -8.23
CA GLY A 83 -4.48 10.48 -8.31
C GLY A 83 -3.53 11.36 -7.49
N TRP A 84 -3.22 10.92 -6.26
CA TRP A 84 -2.25 11.61 -5.40
C TRP A 84 -0.85 11.62 -6.01
N ALA A 85 -0.38 10.50 -6.55
CA ALA A 85 0.91 10.40 -7.21
C ALA A 85 1.01 11.37 -8.41
N ARG A 86 -0.02 11.37 -9.26
CA ARG A 86 -0.09 12.29 -10.41
C ARG A 86 -0.02 13.75 -10.00
N GLU A 87 -0.75 14.14 -8.95
CA GLU A 87 -0.82 15.53 -8.49
C GLU A 87 0.44 15.99 -7.75
N LYS A 88 1.10 15.10 -7.01
CA LYS A 88 2.22 15.45 -6.11
C LYS A 88 3.59 15.13 -6.66
N LEU A 89 3.70 14.14 -7.54
CA LEU A 89 4.96 13.62 -8.07
C LEU A 89 5.03 13.72 -9.60
N GLY A 90 3.88 13.81 -10.28
CA GLY A 90 3.77 14.02 -11.72
C GLY A 90 3.20 12.81 -12.47
N PRO A 91 2.82 13.00 -13.76
CA PRO A 91 2.29 11.91 -14.59
C PRO A 91 3.33 10.81 -14.81
N GLY A 92 2.88 9.56 -14.94
CA GLY A 92 3.75 8.40 -15.16
C GLY A 92 4.49 7.90 -13.90
N THR A 93 4.18 8.45 -12.71
CA THR A 93 4.75 7.96 -11.44
C THR A 93 4.22 6.56 -11.12
N TRP A 94 5.12 5.60 -10.96
CA TRP A 94 4.81 4.25 -10.49
C TRP A 94 4.36 4.24 -9.02
N VAL A 95 3.36 3.40 -8.70
CA VAL A 95 2.75 3.36 -7.37
C VAL A 95 2.56 1.92 -6.89
N LEU A 96 3.40 1.51 -5.94
CA LEU A 96 3.23 0.23 -5.27
C LEU A 96 2.02 0.28 -4.32
N CYS A 97 0.95 -0.43 -4.64
CA CYS A 97 -0.25 -0.57 -3.85
C CYS A 97 -0.16 -1.81 -2.93
N LEU A 98 -0.26 -1.59 -1.62
CA LEU A 98 -0.16 -2.64 -0.60
C LEU A 98 -1.41 -2.66 0.29
N ALA A 99 -2.03 -3.82 0.48
CA ALA A 99 -2.99 -4.02 1.56
C ALA A 99 -2.32 -3.83 2.93
N CYS A 100 -3.07 -3.33 3.93
CA CYS A 100 -2.53 -3.10 5.27
C CYS A 100 -2.37 -4.38 6.11
N ASP A 101 -2.90 -5.52 5.66
CA ASP A 101 -2.95 -6.80 6.36
C ASP A 101 -2.06 -7.88 5.71
N LEU A 102 -0.84 -7.49 5.33
CA LEU A 102 0.16 -8.38 4.73
C LEU A 102 1.27 -8.76 5.75
N PRO A 103 1.01 -9.65 6.73
CA PRO A 103 1.95 -9.93 7.83
C PRO A 103 3.31 -10.49 7.39
N LEU A 104 3.33 -11.14 6.21
CA LEU A 104 4.46 -11.90 5.68
C LEU A 104 5.07 -11.30 4.41
N VAL A 105 4.62 -10.13 3.96
CA VAL A 105 5.24 -9.47 2.80
C VAL A 105 6.67 -9.09 3.13
N ARG A 106 7.57 -9.26 2.16
CA ARG A 106 9.00 -8.99 2.32
C ARG A 106 9.50 -8.01 1.27
N PRO A 107 10.52 -7.18 1.58
CA PRO A 107 11.10 -6.22 0.63
C PRO A 107 11.51 -6.85 -0.70
N GLU A 108 12.03 -8.08 -0.68
CA GLU A 108 12.56 -8.76 -1.86
C GLU A 108 11.47 -9.03 -2.90
N LEU A 109 10.24 -9.35 -2.45
CA LEU A 109 9.10 -9.50 -3.36
C LEU A 109 8.77 -8.16 -4.03
N LEU A 110 8.79 -7.06 -3.28
CA LEU A 110 8.44 -5.74 -3.81
C LEU A 110 9.50 -5.21 -4.77
N SER A 111 10.78 -5.46 -4.47
CA SER A 111 11.89 -5.19 -5.39
C SER A 111 11.77 -6.02 -6.66
N LEU A 112 11.39 -7.30 -6.57
CA LEU A 112 11.15 -8.12 -7.75
C LEU A 112 10.04 -7.56 -8.65
N LEU A 113 8.94 -7.04 -8.08
CA LEU A 113 7.89 -6.37 -8.88
C LEU A 113 8.45 -5.16 -9.62
N TRP A 114 9.31 -4.37 -8.95
CA TRP A 114 9.98 -3.23 -9.58
C TRP A 114 10.87 -3.67 -10.73
N ASP A 115 11.67 -4.73 -10.56
CA ASP A 115 12.60 -5.19 -11.59
C ASP A 115 11.88 -5.80 -12.81
N LEU A 116 10.66 -6.33 -12.62
CA LEU A 116 9.84 -6.91 -13.69
C LEU A 116 8.88 -5.93 -14.37
N ARG A 117 8.91 -4.64 -14.01
CA ARG A 117 7.93 -3.65 -14.49
C ARG A 117 8.06 -3.29 -15.97
N ASP A 118 9.23 -3.55 -16.55
CA ASP A 118 9.49 -3.20 -17.93
C ASP A 118 8.50 -3.95 -18.85
N GLU A 119 8.00 -3.28 -19.88
CA GLU A 119 6.97 -3.78 -20.82
C GLU A 119 5.53 -3.94 -20.27
N ALA A 120 5.27 -3.55 -19.01
CA ALA A 120 3.93 -3.62 -18.40
C ALA A 120 3.46 -2.27 -17.84
N GLN A 121 2.14 -2.15 -17.64
CA GLN A 121 1.53 -1.02 -16.90
C GLN A 121 1.19 -1.38 -15.45
N VAL A 122 1.14 -2.68 -15.14
CA VAL A 122 0.83 -3.22 -13.81
C VAL A 122 1.59 -4.53 -13.64
N VAL A 123 2.21 -4.74 -12.47
CA VAL A 123 2.84 -6.02 -12.10
C VAL A 123 2.18 -6.56 -10.85
N VAL A 124 1.71 -7.82 -10.90
CA VAL A 124 1.01 -8.48 -9.79
C VAL A 124 1.55 -9.89 -9.60
N PRO A 125 1.89 -10.29 -8.36
CA PRO A 125 2.29 -11.66 -8.09
C PRO A 125 1.09 -12.60 -8.17
N ARG A 126 1.35 -13.81 -8.64
CA ARG A 126 0.40 -14.91 -8.68
C ARG A 126 0.91 -16.05 -7.81
N VAL A 127 0.05 -16.50 -6.91
CA VAL A 127 0.24 -17.69 -6.08
C VAL A 127 -0.73 -18.79 -6.55
N GLU A 128 -0.68 -19.97 -5.94
CA GLU A 128 -1.59 -21.08 -6.28
C GLU A 128 -3.07 -20.68 -6.13
N ALA A 129 -3.39 -19.87 -5.11
CA ALA A 129 -4.74 -19.40 -4.85
C ALA A 129 -5.24 -18.30 -5.83
N GLY A 130 -4.36 -17.75 -6.67
CA GLY A 130 -4.69 -16.71 -7.64
C GLY A 130 -3.76 -15.50 -7.57
N TYR A 131 -4.23 -14.37 -8.08
CA TYR A 131 -3.51 -13.11 -8.02
C TYR A 131 -3.64 -12.45 -6.65
N GLU A 132 -2.60 -11.75 -6.23
CA GLU A 132 -2.61 -10.87 -5.04
C GLU A 132 -2.70 -9.41 -5.50
N PRO A 133 -3.89 -8.91 -5.89
CA PRO A 133 -4.05 -7.62 -6.57
C PRO A 133 -3.73 -6.40 -5.71
N LEU A 134 -3.58 -6.59 -4.39
CA LEU A 134 -3.19 -5.56 -3.43
C LEU A 134 -1.77 -5.79 -2.89
N VAL A 135 -0.96 -6.50 -3.67
CA VAL A 135 0.51 -6.48 -3.64
C VAL A 135 0.95 -6.17 -5.08
N ALA A 136 0.63 -4.98 -5.57
CA ALA A 136 0.72 -4.65 -6.99
C ALA A 136 1.53 -3.38 -7.22
N LEU A 137 2.33 -3.34 -8.29
CA LEU A 137 3.07 -2.17 -8.75
C LEU A 137 2.38 -1.54 -9.96
#